data_AF-A0A9D6ZW54-F1
#
_entry.id   AF-A0A9D6ZW54-F1
#
_cell.length_a   1.000
_cell.length_b   1.000
_cell.length_c   1.000
_cell.angle_alpha   90.00
_cell.angle_beta   90.00
_cell.angle_gamma   90.00
#
_symmetry.space_group_name_H-M   'P 1'
#
loop_
_entity.id
_entity.type
_entity.pdbx_description
1 polymer ?
#
loop_
_entity_poly.entity_id
_entity_poly.type
_entity_poly.pdbx_seq_one_letter_code
_entity_poly.pdbx_strand_id
1 'polypeptide(L)'
;MKAHSIHFVVLFLILLGGSFVFMISQGHTAIQLMIGVATSLAYIAWGIIRHVMIGDLHRKVVIEYIVIGGIAIVLLFIVLGY
;
A
#
# COMPACT_ATOMS: atom_id res chain seq x y z
N MET A 1 -1.39 7.45 23.70
CA MET A 1 -2.50 6.58 23.22
C MET A 1 -3.20 7.13 21.97
N LYS A 2 -3.52 8.43 21.87
CA LYS A 2 -4.27 8.98 20.71
C LYS A 2 -3.50 9.01 19.37
N ALA A 3 -2.19 9.25 19.40
CA ALA A 3 -1.36 9.30 18.18
C ALA A 3 -1.11 7.91 17.55
N HIS A 4 -1.19 6.82 18.32
CA HIS A 4 -0.98 5.49 17.77
C HIS A 4 -2.14 5.06 16.86
N SER A 5 -3.37 5.41 17.24
CA SER A 5 -4.58 5.05 16.50
C SER A 5 -4.67 5.74 15.13
N ILE A 6 -4.18 6.97 14.97
CA ILE A 6 -4.32 7.69 13.70
C ILE A 6 -3.50 7.06 12.57
N HIS A 7 -2.33 6.51 12.87
CA HIS A 7 -1.50 5.84 11.88
C HIS A 7 -2.18 4.58 11.32
N PHE A 8 -2.88 3.84 12.17
CA PHE A 8 -3.69 2.71 11.75
C PHE A 8 -4.91 3.13 10.95
N VAL A 9 -5.58 4.23 11.33
CA VAL A 9 -6.71 4.77 10.56
C VAL A 9 -6.26 5.19 9.16
N VAL A 10 -5.15 5.91 9.02
CA VAL A 10 -4.66 6.32 7.69
C VAL A 10 -4.27 5.09 6.86
N LEU A 11 -3.55 4.13 7.45
CA LEU A 11 -3.21 2.88 6.77
C LEU A 11 -4.47 2.12 6.33
N PHE A 12 -5.47 2.03 7.21
CA PHE A 12 -6.76 1.41 6.92
C PHE A 12 -7.48 2.12 5.77
N LEU A 13 -7.50 3.45 5.74
CA LEU A 13 -8.12 4.21 4.66
C LEU A 13 -7.39 4.04 3.32
N ILE A 14 -6.05 3.99 3.32
CA ILE A 14 -5.26 3.69 2.12
C ILE A 14 -5.65 2.32 1.55
N LEU A 15 -5.64 1.29 2.41
CA LEU A 15 -5.90 -0.08 1.98
C LEU A 15 -7.36 -0.30 1.59
N LEU A 16 -8.31 0.17 2.41
CA LEU A 16 -9.74 0.05 2.15
C LEU A 16 -10.15 0.86 0.93
N GLY A 17 -9.71 2.12 0.84
CA GLY A 17 -9.99 3.00 -0.29
C GLY A 17 -9.43 2.43 -1.59
N GLY A 18 -8.15 2.04 -1.60
CA GLY A 18 -7.52 1.42 -2.75
C GLY A 18 -8.23 0.13 -3.19
N SER A 19 -8.55 -0.75 -2.24
CA SER A 19 -9.29 -2.00 -2.51
C SER A 19 -10.70 -1.73 -3.04
N PHE A 20 -11.41 -0.76 -2.48
CA PHE A 20 -12.75 -0.38 -2.94
C PHE A 20 -12.72 0.14 -4.38
N VAL A 21 -11.82 1.09 -4.68
CA VAL A 21 -11.68 1.63 -6.05
C VAL A 21 -11.23 0.54 -7.04
N PHE A 22 -10.36 -0.39 -6.60
CA PHE A 22 -9.93 -1.53 -7.40
C PHE A 22 -11.10 -2.48 -7.75
N MET A 23 -12.01 -2.73 -6.80
CA MET A 23 -13.20 -3.59 -7.00
C MET A 23 -14.22 -2.95 -7.94
N ILE A 24 -14.50 -1.65 -7.80
CA ILE A 24 -15.44 -0.97 -8.72
C ILE A 24 -14.87 -0.84 -10.15
N SER A 25 -13.55 -0.93 -10.31
CA SER A 25 -12.87 -0.86 -11.61
C SER A 25 -12.77 -2.21 -12.32
N GLN A 26 -13.45 -3.25 -11.82
CA GLN A 26 -13.51 -4.57 -12.46
C GLN A 26 -13.95 -4.45 -13.93
N GLY A 27 -13.30 -5.23 -14.80
CA GLY A 27 -13.49 -5.18 -16.26
C GLY A 27 -12.53 -4.23 -16.98
N HIS A 28 -11.84 -3.33 -16.26
CA HIS A 28 -10.80 -2.46 -16.80
C HIS A 28 -9.44 -2.77 -16.18
N THR A 29 -8.78 -3.83 -16.66
CA THR A 29 -7.52 -4.36 -16.07
C THR A 29 -6.40 -3.34 -16.00
N ALA A 30 -6.30 -2.39 -16.94
CA ALA A 30 -5.32 -1.31 -16.89
C ALA A 30 -5.56 -0.36 -15.70
N ILE A 31 -6.82 0.01 -15.47
CA ILE A 31 -7.20 0.87 -14.35
C ILE A 31 -6.97 0.14 -13.03
N GLN A 32 -7.36 -1.14 -12.95
CA GLN A 32 -7.10 -1.98 -11.77
C GLN A 32 -5.60 -2.07 -11.44
N LEU A 33 -4.75 -2.27 -12.45
CA LEU A 33 -3.30 -2.31 -12.27
C LEU A 33 -2.79 -0.96 -11.74
N MET A 34 -3.21 0.16 -12.34
CA MET A 34 -2.81 1.50 -11.89
C MET A 34 -3.22 1.77 -10.43
N ILE A 35 -4.46 1.44 -10.05
CA ILE A 35 -4.96 1.62 -8.68
C ILE A 35 -4.18 0.74 -7.70
N GLY A 36 -3.95 -0.53 -8.05
CA GLY A 36 -3.25 -1.46 -7.19
C GLY A 36 -1.79 -1.05 -6.97
N VAL A 37 -1.10 -0.63 -8.04
CA VAL A 37 0.26 -0.07 -7.95
C VAL A 37 0.28 1.19 -7.10
N ALA A 38 -0.63 2.14 -7.33
CA ALA A 38 -0.72 3.37 -6.54
C ALA A 38 -1.00 3.09 -5.06
N THR A 39 -1.86 2.13 -4.75
CA THR A 39 -2.18 1.70 -3.38
C THR A 39 -0.97 1.05 -2.71
N SER A 40 -0.22 0.21 -3.44
CA SER A 40 1.02 -0.40 -2.94
C SER A 40 2.09 0.66 -2.63
N LEU A 41 2.27 1.65 -3.53
CA LEU A 41 3.19 2.76 -3.30
C LEU A 41 2.76 3.63 -2.10
N ALA A 42 1.46 3.89 -1.95
CA ALA A 42 0.92 4.61 -0.80
C ALA A 42 1.15 3.84 0.52
N TYR A 43 0.97 2.51 0.52
CA TYR A 43 1.30 1.64 1.64
C TYR A 43 2.79 1.74 2.04
N ILE A 44 3.69 1.63 1.06
CA ILE A 44 5.14 1.76 1.29
C ILE A 44 5.46 3.14 1.87
N ALA A 45 4.98 4.20 1.23
CA ALA A 45 5.24 5.58 1.63
C ALA A 45 4.72 5.84 3.05
N TRP A 46 3.49 5.42 3.37
CA TRP A 46 2.92 5.60 4.69
C TRP A 46 3.67 4.81 5.76
N GLY A 47 4.07 3.57 5.46
CA GLY A 47 4.91 2.76 6.35
C GLY A 47 6.21 3.48 6.73
N ILE A 48 6.91 4.01 5.73
CA ILE A 48 8.15 4.78 5.93
C ILE A 48 7.87 6.05 6.74
N ILE A 49 6.85 6.85 6.37
CA ILE A 49 6.49 8.09 7.07
C ILE A 49 6.18 7.83 8.55
N ARG A 50 5.39 6.79 8.85
CA ARG A 50 5.05 6.39 10.22
C ARG A 50 6.33 6.11 11.02
N HIS A 51 7.25 5.32 10.45
CA HIS A 51 8.49 4.95 11.12
C HIS A 51 9.46 6.14 11.30
N VAL A 52 9.46 7.10 10.36
CA VAL A 52 10.17 8.38 10.55
C VAL A 52 9.60 9.16 11.73
N MET A 53 8.27 9.28 11.81
CA MET A 53 7.60 10.06 12.86
C MET A 53 7.78 9.46 14.26
N ILE A 54 7.94 8.14 14.37
CA ILE A 54 8.16 7.43 15.64
C ILE A 54 9.66 7.36 15.99
N GLY A 55 10.54 7.76 15.08
CA GLY A 55 11.99 7.75 15.28
C GLY A 55 12.63 6.36 15.19
N ASP A 56 11.93 5.40 14.59
CA ASP A 56 12.33 4.00 14.44
C ASP A 56 12.48 3.61 12.96
N LEU A 57 12.90 4.56 12.11
CA LEU A 57 13.24 4.26 10.72
C LEU A 57 14.65 3.65 10.63
N HIS A 58 14.69 2.39 10.20
CA HIS A 58 15.92 1.66 9.90
C HIS A 58 15.87 1.15 8.46
N ARG A 59 17.04 0.93 7.84
CA ARG A 59 17.11 0.37 6.47
C ARG A 59 16.34 -0.95 6.33
N LYS A 60 16.38 -1.79 7.36
CA LYS A 60 15.62 -3.06 7.41
C LYS A 60 14.12 -2.83 7.18
N VAL A 61 13.54 -1.85 7.89
CA VAL A 61 12.11 -1.52 7.78
C VAL A 61 11.77 -1.03 6.37
N VAL A 62 12.59 -0.16 5.79
CA VAL A 62 12.39 0.32 4.42
C VAL A 62 12.37 -0.84 3.42
N ILE A 63 13.31 -1.78 3.55
CA ILE A 63 13.39 -2.97 2.69
C ILE A 63 12.16 -3.85 2.88
N GLU A 64 11.70 -4.08 4.11
CA GLU A 64 10.49 -4.86 4.39
C GLU A 64 9.27 -4.28 3.66
N TYR A 65 9.02 -2.98 3.79
CA TYR A 65 7.89 -2.34 3.10
C TYR A 65 8.01 -2.43 1.58
N ILE A 66 9.20 -2.17 1.02
CA ILE A 66 9.44 -2.25 -0.43
C ILE A 66 9.21 -3.68 -0.94
N VAL A 67 9.71 -4.70 -0.23
CA VAL A 67 9.53 -6.11 -0.61
C VAL A 67 8.06 -6.50 -0.56
N ILE A 68 7.33 -6.14 0.50
CA ILE A 68 5.90 -6.45 0.61
C ILE A 68 5.09 -5.75 -0.49
N GLY A 69 5.32 -4.46 -0.73
CA GLY A 69 4.64 -3.75 -1.80
C GLY A 69 5.03 -4.23 -3.19
N GLY A 70 6.28 -4.64 -3.39
CA GLY A 70 6.77 -5.26 -4.62
C GLY A 70 6.10 -6.61 -4.90
N ILE A 71 5.99 -7.48 -3.90
CA ILE A 71 5.26 -8.75 -3.99
C ILE A 71 3.79 -8.48 -4.37
N ALA A 72 3.15 -7.51 -3.72
CA ALA A 72 1.77 -7.15 -4.06
C ALA A 72 1.64 -6.71 -5.52
N ILE A 73 2.57 -5.89 -6.04
CA ILE A 73 2.58 -5.48 -7.44
C ILE A 73 2.75 -6.69 -8.37
N VAL A 74 3.70 -7.58 -8.09
CA VAL A 74 3.89 -8.81 -8.89
C VAL A 74 2.61 -9.66 -8.91
N LEU A 75 1.94 -9.82 -7.78
CA LEU A 75 0.67 -10.54 -7.70
C LEU A 75 -0.43 -9.87 -8.54
N LEU A 76 -0.47 -8.53 -8.59
CA LEU A 76 -1.42 -7.81 -9.44
C LEU A 76 -1.19 -8.08 -10.93
N PHE A 77 0.06 -8.11 -11.39
CA PHE A 77 0.38 -8.48 -12.78
C PHE A 77 -0.14 -9.88 -13.10
N ILE A 78 0.13 -10.85 -12.22
CA ILE A 78 -0.32 -12.24 -12.39
C ILE A 78 -1.85 -12.34 -12.42
N VAL A 79 -2.54 -11.73 -11.45
CA VAL A 79 -4.00 -11.83 -11.31
C VAL A 79 -4.74 -11.11 -12.43
N LEU A 80 -4.19 -10.01 -12.95
CA LEU A 80 -4.80 -9.24 -14.02
C LEU A 80 -4.42 -9.74 -15.42
N GLY A 81 -3.59 -10.78 -15.51
CA GLY A 81 -3.27 -11.47 -16.77
C GLY A 81 -2.25 -10.73 -17.64
N TYR A 82 -1.31 -10.01 -17.03
CA TYR A 82 -0.18 -9.38 -17.72
C TYR A 82 1.06 -10.27 -17.76
#